data_AF-D3AKA8-F1
#
_entry.id   AF-D3AKA8-F1
#
_cell.length_a   1.000
_cell.length_b   1.000
_cell.length_c   1.000
_cell.angle_alpha   90.00
_cell.angle_beta   90.00
_cell.angle_gamma   90.00
#
_symmetry.space_group_name_H-M   'P 1'
#
loop_
_entity.id
_entity.type
_entity.pdbx_description
1 polymer ?
#
loop_
_entity_poly.entity_id
_entity_poly.type
_entity_poly.pdbx_seq_one_letter_code
_entity_poly.pdbx_strand_id
1 'polypeptide(L)' 'MGTLGTIATWLSNNFFNTPAFLLMLVVLIGHLLQKSPFEKTVSGTLKAGIGFLVISSGSNIVTGALKVFEPLWSEVFG' A
#
# COMPACT_ATOMS: atom_id res chain seq x y z
N MET A 1 -7.67 -23.30 -16.53
CA MET A 1 -8.16 -22.59 -15.31
C MET A 1 -9.37 -21.78 -15.75
N GLY A 2 -10.54 -21.99 -15.14
CA GLY A 2 -11.79 -21.35 -15.58
C GLY A 2 -11.75 -19.83 -15.44
N THR A 3 -12.63 -19.14 -16.16
CA THR A 3 -12.81 -17.68 -16.13
C THR A 3 -12.98 -17.14 -14.69
N LEU A 4 -13.66 -17.89 -13.82
CA LEU A 4 -13.78 -17.58 -12.38
C LEU A 4 -12.43 -17.57 -11.66
N GLY A 5 -11.53 -18.49 -12.02
CA GLY A 5 -10.18 -18.56 -11.46
C GLY A 5 -9.32 -17.37 -11.88
N THR A 6 -9.45 -16.92 -13.13
CA THR A 6 -8.77 -15.71 -13.64
C THR A 6 -9.31 -14.44 -12.97
N ILE A 7 -10.62 -14.34 -12.76
CA ILE A 7 -11.23 -13.18 -12.08
C ILE A 7 -10.80 -13.14 -10.60
N ALA A 8 -10.76 -14.30 -9.92
CA ALA A 8 -10.34 -14.37 -8.52
C ALA A 8 -8.85 -14.00 -8.33
N THR A 9 -7.96 -14.50 -9.20
CA THR A 9 -6.53 -14.12 -9.16
C THR A 9 -6.30 -12.67 -9.56
N TRP A 10 -7.07 -12.13 -10.50
CA TRP A 10 -7.00 -10.73 -10.88
C TRP A 10 -7.44 -9.81 -9.73
N LEU A 11 -8.54 -10.14 -9.04
CA LEU A 11 -9.02 -9.39 -7.88
C LEU A 11 -8.01 -9.46 -6.73
N SER A 12 -7.48 -10.66 -6.44
CA SER A 12 -6.47 -10.85 -5.40
C SER A 12 -5.20 -10.05 -5.68
N ASN A 13 -4.64 -10.15 -6.89
CA ASN A 13 -3.37 -9.50 -7.22
C ASN A 13 -3.46 -7.98 -7.37
N ASN A 14 -4.60 -7.42 -7.78
CA ASN A 14 -4.70 -5.97 -8.01
C ASN A 14 -5.33 -5.22 -6.82
N PHE A 15 -6.33 -5.83 -6.18
CA PHE A 15 -7.14 -5.14 -5.17
C PHE A 15 -6.69 -5.47 -3.74
N PHE A 16 -6.42 -6.75 -3.46
CA PHE A 16 -5.99 -7.19 -2.13
C PHE A 16 -4.49 -7.10 -1.92
N ASN A 17 -3.70 -7.23 -2.99
CA ASN A 17 -2.24 -7.15 -2.90
C ASN A 17 -1.70 -5.70 -2.82
N THR A 18 -2.57 -4.70 -2.96
CA THR A 18 -2.21 -3.29 -2.87
C THR A 18 -2.65 -2.73 -1.52
N PRO A 19 -1.77 -2.63 -0.51
CA PRO A 19 -2.19 -2.32 0.87
C PRO A 19 -2.76 -0.90 1.01
N ALA A 20 -2.36 0.01 0.10
CA ALA A 20 -2.90 1.36 -0.02
C ALA A 20 -4.44 1.35 -0.17
N PHE A 21 -4.96 0.42 -0.97
CA PHE A 21 -6.38 0.36 -1.28
C PHE A 21 -7.19 -0.11 -0.06
N LEU A 22 -6.66 -1.10 0.67
CA LEU A 22 -7.25 -1.59 1.91
C LEU A 22 -7.31 -0.48 2.98
N LEU A 23 -6.24 0.30 3.13
CA LEU A 23 -6.21 1.44 4.06
C LEU A 23 -7.23 2.53 3.70
N MET A 24 -7.33 2.89 2.43
CA MET A 24 -8.34 3.85 1.98
C MET A 24 -9.76 3.35 2.24
N LEU A 25 -10.02 2.06 2.05
CA LEU A 25 -11.31 1.43 2.35
C LEU A 25 -11.64 1.49 3.86
N VAL A 26 -10.68 1.15 4.72
CA VAL A 26 -10.87 1.19 6.18
C VAL A 26 -11.17 2.61 6.66
N VAL A 27 -10.46 3.61 6.13
CA VAL A 27 -10.70 5.03 6.51
C VAL A 27 -12.02 5.54 5.96
N LEU A 28 -12.40 5.14 4.75
CA LEU A 28 -13.71 5.45 4.18
C LEU A 28 -14.85 4.86 5.04
N ILE A 29 -14.72 3.58 5.43
CA ILE A 29 -15.69 2.91 6.31
C ILE A 29 -15.72 3.60 7.68
N GLY A 30 -14.56 3.97 8.24
CA GLY A 30 -14.48 4.69 9.51
C GLY A 30 -15.23 6.02 9.49
N HIS A 31 -15.07 6.80 8.41
CA HIS A 31 -15.78 8.07 8.23
C HIS A 31 -17.28 7.90 7.96
N LEU A 32 -17.66 6.85 7.20
CA LEU A 32 -19.06 6.46 6.99
C LEU A 32 -19.74 6.09 8.32
N LEU A 33 -19.07 5.32 9.17
CA LEU A 33 -19.58 4.93 10.49
C LEU A 33 -19.74 6.12 11.44
N GLN A 34 -18.81 7.08 11.35
CA GLN A 34 -18.84 8.32 12.13
C GLN A 34 -19.83 9.37 11.57
N LYS A 35 -20.52 9.11 10.45
CA LYS A 35 -21.42 10.05 9.75
C LYS A 35 -20.84 11.46 9.58
N SER A 36 -19.54 11.55 9.37
CA SER A 36 -18.86 12.83 9.18
C SER A 36 -19.20 13.46 7.82
N PRO A 37 -19.11 14.80 7.68
CA PRO A 37 -19.38 15.48 6.41
C PRO A 37 -18.51 14.96 5.27
N PHE A 38 -19.06 15.00 4.05
CA PHE A 38 -18.47 14.42 2.84
C PHE A 38 -17.04 14.94 2.58
N GLU A 39 -16.81 16.24 2.78
CA GLU A 39 -15.48 16.86 2.64
C GLU A 39 -14.42 16.23 3.54
N LYS A 40 -14.79 15.93 4.80
CA LYS A 40 -13.88 15.26 5.75
C LYS A 40 -13.65 13.82 5.38
N THR A 41 -14.68 13.13 4.90
CA THR A 41 -14.58 11.74 4.45
C THR A 41 -13.60 11.59 3.30
N VAL A 42 -13.78 12.38 2.23
CA VAL A 42 -12.90 12.34 1.04
C VAL A 42 -11.48 12.77 1.40
N SER A 43 -11.34 13.88 2.13
CA SER A 43 -10.02 14.37 2.55
C SER A 43 -9.30 13.38 3.47
N GLY A 44 -10.03 12.70 4.37
CA GLY A 44 -9.50 11.67 5.25
C GLY A 44 -9.01 10.44 4.47
N THR A 45 -9.84 9.93 3.56
CA THR A 45 -9.48 8.80 2.69
C THR A 45 -8.26 9.11 1.83
N LEU A 46 -8.19 10.30 1.22
CA LEU A 46 -7.04 10.72 0.42
C LEU A 46 -5.78 10.88 1.27
N LYS A 47 -5.87 11.51 2.46
CA LYS A 47 -4.72 11.63 3.38
C LYS A 47 -4.18 10.26 3.78
N ALA A 48 -5.04 9.28 4.01
CA ALA A 48 -4.63 7.91 4.33
C ALA A 48 -3.90 7.24 3.15
N GLY A 49 -4.43 7.39 1.93
CA GLY A 49 -3.78 6.89 0.72
C GLY A 49 -2.41 7.52 0.47
N ILE A 50 -2.33 8.85 0.55
CA ILE A 50 -1.07 9.59 0.40
C ILE A 50 -0.06 9.18 1.47
N GLY A 51 -0.49 9.03 2.73
CA GLY A 51 0.37 8.58 3.82
C GLY A 51 1.01 7.22 3.55
N PHE A 52 0.22 6.26 3.06
CA PHE A 52 0.75 4.96 2.68
C PHE A 52 1.73 5.03 1.51
N LEU A 53 1.43 5.83 0.48
CA LEU A 53 2.31 6.02 -0.69
C LEU A 53 3.66 6.62 -0.30
N VAL A 54 3.66 7.58 0.63
CA VAL A 54 4.90 8.19 1.14
C VAL A 54 5.74 7.16 1.91
N ILE A 55 5.12 6.37 2.80
CA ILE A 55 5.81 5.31 3.55
C ILE A 55 6.38 4.25 2.61
N SER A 56 5.59 3.81 1.63
CA SER A 56 6.01 2.81 0.64
C SER A 56 7.18 3.32 -0.20
N SER A 57 7.11 4.58 -0.65
CA SER A 57 8.20 5.21 -1.41
C SER A 57 9.47 5.35 -0.56
N GLY A 58 9.34 5.78 0.70
CA GLY A 58 10.47 5.86 1.63
C GLY A 58 11.11 4.48 1.91
N SER A 59 10.29 3.45 2.12
CA SER A 59 10.76 2.07 2.29
C SER A 59 11.53 1.57 1.06
N ASN A 60 11.05 1.89 -0.15
CA ASN A 60 11.74 1.52 -1.38
C ASN A 60 13.11 2.20 -1.52
N ILE A 61 13.23 3.46 -1.09
CA ILE A 61 14.52 4.17 -1.09
C ILE A 61 15.48 3.51 -0.10
N VAL A 62 15.03 3.21 1.12
CA VAL A 62 15.85 2.57 2.16
C VAL A 62 16.28 1.17 1.71
N THR A 63 15.35 0.33 1.27
CA THR A 63 15.67 -1.01 0.77
C THR A 63 16.54 -0.99 -0.48
N GLY A 64 16.38 0.01 -1.35
CA GLY A 64 17.27 0.26 -2.49
C GLY A 64 18.71 0.54 -2.05
N ALA A 65 18.90 1.38 -1.02
CA ALA A 65 20.22 1.62 -0.45
C ALA A 65 20.82 0.36 0.20
N LEU A 66 20.01 -0.41 0.94
CA LEU A 66 20.47 -1.68 1.54
C LEU A 66 20.89 -2.71 0.48
N LYS A 67 20.19 -2.80 -0.66
CA LYS A 67 20.58 -3.71 -1.75
C LYS A 67 21.94 -3.40 -2.36
N VAL A 68 22.38 -2.13 -2.31
CA VAL A 68 23.73 -1.74 -2.74
C VAL A 68 24.74 -2.02 -1.63
N PHE A 69 24.35 -1.82 -0.36
CA PHE A 69 25.21 -2.03 0.79
C PHE A 69 25.50 -3.51 1.08
N GLU A 70 24.52 -4.39 0.91
CA GLU A 70 24.62 -5.83 1.16
C GLU A 70 25.80 -6.51 0.40
N PRO A 71 25.96 -6.36 -0.93
CA PRO A 71 27.09 -6.95 -1.65
C PRO A 71 28.43 -6.30 -1.28
N LEU A 72 28.48 -4.99 -1.05
CA LEU A 72 29.71 -4.29 -0.64
C LEU A 72 30.18 -4.77 0.73
N TRP A 73 29.26 -4.95 1.67
CA TRP A 73 29.56 -5.49 2.99
C TRP A 73 30.06 -6.93 2.92
N SER A 74 29.42 -7.76 2.08
CA SER A 74 29.86 -9.14 1.84
C SER A 74 31.24 -9.23 1.19
N GLU A 75 31.65 -8.27 0.38
CA GLU A 75 32.96 -8.27 -0.28
C GLU A 75 34.08 -7.73 0.62
N VAL A 76 33.76 -6.85 1.57
CA VAL A 76 34.73 -6.29 2.51
C VAL A 76 34.92 -7.14 3.77
N PHE A 77 33.86 -7.80 4.23
CA PHE A 77 33.84 -8.51 5.53
C PHE A 77 33.49 -10.00 5.47
N GLY A 78 33.20 -10.54 4.29
CA GLY A 78 32.99 -11.98 4.04
C GLY A 78 34.23 -12.65 3.47
#